data_AF-A0A2V9MLT0-F1
#
_entry.id   AF-A0A2V9MLT0-F1
#
_cell.length_a   1.000
_cell.length_b   1.000
_cell.length_c   1.000
_cell.angle_alpha   90.00
_cell.angle_beta   90.00
_cell.angle_gamma   90.00
#
_symmetry.space_group_name_H-M   'P 1'
#
loop_
_entity.id
_entity.type
_entity.pdbx_description
1 polymer ?
#
loop_
_entity_poly.entity_id
_entity_poly.type
_entity_poly.pdbx_seq_one_letter_code
_entity_poly.pdbx_strand_id
1 'polypeptide(L)'
;MAAVRAAFWALGIVLAGVQAWAFRYYVSADAISYLDMSDGVMPGESWHRLINGVWSPLYPLLLGIVRRTFNIYASNEIAAGHLLNLGFFLFAFLCFEFLLRKVVRRIPRGASLPAWAISCLAYSLFLWASISKISLTSLRADMLMSGFVYLAAGILLNMQGRQARWR
;
A
#
# COMPACT_ATOMS: atom_id res chain seq x y z
N MET A 1 17.70 12.46 -10.86
CA MET A 1 16.90 11.40 -10.17
C MET A 1 16.05 11.95 -9.02
N ALA A 2 16.60 12.76 -8.10
CA ALA A 2 15.83 13.28 -6.96
C ALA A 2 14.59 14.12 -7.36
N ALA A 3 14.73 14.99 -8.36
CA ALA A 3 13.61 15.77 -8.89
C ALA A 3 12.49 14.91 -9.50
N VAL A 4 12.86 13.92 -10.35
CA VAL A 4 11.91 12.95 -10.93
C VAL A 4 11.14 12.22 -9.82
N ARG A 5 11.86 11.69 -8.83
CA ARG A 5 11.25 11.04 -7.68
C ARG A 5 10.29 11.97 -6.93
N ALA A 6 10.72 13.18 -6.60
CA ALA A 6 9.89 14.15 -5.89
C ALA A 6 8.62 14.48 -6.68
N ALA A 7 8.72 14.67 -7.99
CA ALA A 7 7.58 14.92 -8.86
C ALA A 7 6.58 13.75 -8.85
N PHE A 8 7.03 12.50 -9.00
CA PHE A 8 6.15 11.33 -8.96
C PHE A 8 5.54 11.08 -7.58
N TRP A 9 6.28 11.35 -6.49
CA TRP A 9 5.74 11.29 -5.14
C TRP A 9 4.65 12.34 -4.91
N ALA A 10 4.92 13.60 -5.28
CA ALA A 10 3.93 14.66 -5.19
C ALA A 10 2.68 14.34 -6.02
N LEU A 11 2.87 13.91 -7.27
CA LEU A 11 1.76 13.50 -8.14
C LEU A 11 0.96 12.34 -7.55
N GLY A 12 1.65 11.30 -7.06
CA GLY A 12 1.00 10.14 -6.46
C GLY A 12 0.19 10.49 -5.20
N ILE A 13 0.75 11.33 -4.31
CA ILE A 13 0.06 11.81 -3.11
C ILE A 13 -1.18 12.60 -3.49
N VAL A 14 -1.07 13.53 -4.44
CA VAL A 14 -2.20 14.35 -4.90
C VAL A 14 -3.29 13.47 -5.50
N LEU A 15 -2.94 12.58 -6.43
CA LEU A 15 -3.93 11.72 -7.09
C LEU A 15 -4.60 10.75 -6.11
N ALA A 16 -3.82 10.11 -5.23
CA ALA A 16 -4.37 9.20 -4.22
C ALA A 16 -5.23 9.94 -3.20
N GLY A 17 -4.81 11.14 -2.78
CA GLY A 17 -5.58 11.99 -1.88
C GLY A 17 -6.90 12.45 -2.49
N VAL A 18 -6.89 12.91 -3.75
CA VAL A 18 -8.10 13.29 -4.49
C VAL A 18 -9.03 12.09 -4.64
N GLN A 19 -8.52 10.91 -5.00
CA GLN A 19 -9.34 9.70 -5.14
C GLN A 19 -9.93 9.26 -3.80
N ALA A 20 -9.13 9.20 -2.73
CA ALA A 20 -9.61 8.83 -1.39
C ALA A 20 -10.68 9.81 -0.90
N TRP A 21 -10.52 11.11 -1.17
CA TRP A 21 -11.50 12.14 -0.79
C TRP A 21 -12.80 12.05 -1.59
N ALA A 22 -12.70 11.87 -2.90
CA ALA A 22 -13.85 11.80 -3.81
C ALA A 22 -14.73 10.57 -3.51
N PHE A 23 -14.11 9.46 -3.09
CA PHE A 23 -14.80 8.19 -2.82
C PHE A 23 -14.96 7.89 -1.33
N ARG A 24 -14.76 8.88 -0.43
CA ARG A 24 -14.72 8.66 1.03
C ARG A 24 -15.97 8.04 1.67
N TYR A 25 -17.10 7.99 0.96
CA TYR A 25 -18.36 7.39 1.39
C TYR A 25 -18.76 6.19 0.53
N TYR A 26 -17.94 5.81 -0.45
CA TYR A 26 -18.20 4.63 -1.25
C TYR A 26 -17.93 3.39 -0.41
N VAL A 27 -18.84 2.42 -0.49
CA VAL A 27 -18.72 1.16 0.24
C VAL A 27 -19.06 0.00 -0.67
N SER A 28 -18.26 -1.06 -0.57
CA SER A 28 -18.48 -2.33 -1.28
C SER A 28 -18.79 -3.44 -0.27
N ALA A 29 -19.19 -4.62 -0.77
CA ALA A 29 -19.39 -5.78 0.09
C ALA A 29 -18.12 -6.15 0.88
N ASP A 30 -16.95 -6.15 0.22
CA ASP A 30 -15.67 -6.40 0.90
C ASP A 30 -15.36 -5.35 1.98
N ALA A 31 -15.69 -4.08 1.71
CA ALA A 31 -15.49 -3.01 2.68
C ALA A 31 -16.31 -3.23 3.96
N ILE A 32 -17.57 -3.65 3.83
CA ILE A 32 -18.43 -3.98 4.97
C ILE A 32 -17.85 -5.16 5.75
N SER A 33 -17.40 -6.21 5.07
CA SER A 33 -16.78 -7.37 5.72
C SER A 33 -15.52 -6.98 6.50
N TYR A 34 -14.64 -6.15 5.93
CA TYR A 34 -13.46 -5.67 6.65
C TYR A 34 -13.81 -4.76 7.85
N LEU A 35 -14.87 -3.97 7.76
CA LEU A 35 -15.36 -3.14 8.87
C LEU A 35 -15.88 -4.02 10.02
N ASP A 36 -16.74 -5.01 9.75
CA ASP A 36 -17.26 -5.93 10.78
C ASP A 36 -16.15 -6.78 11.40
N MET A 37 -15.20 -7.29 10.58
CA MET A 37 -14.02 -7.99 11.11
C MET A 37 -13.21 -7.09 12.06
N SER A 38 -13.11 -5.79 11.77
CA SER A 38 -12.34 -4.84 12.57
C SER A 38 -12.94 -4.55 13.94
N ASP A 39 -14.21 -4.89 14.17
CA ASP A 39 -14.84 -4.81 15.49
C ASP A 39 -14.19 -5.76 16.50
N GLY A 40 -13.51 -6.83 16.05
CA GLY A 40 -12.74 -7.71 16.92
C GLY A 40 -11.60 -7.03 17.69
N VAL A 41 -11.24 -5.78 17.36
CA VAL A 41 -10.27 -4.95 18.10
C VAL A 41 -10.93 -4.13 19.23
N MET A 42 -12.25 -4.00 19.22
CA MET A 42 -13.00 -3.13 20.14
C MET A 42 -13.09 -3.74 21.55
N PRO A 43 -13.17 -2.91 22.61
CA PRO A 43 -13.36 -3.40 23.96
C PRO A 43 -14.66 -4.23 24.08
N GLY A 44 -14.56 -5.43 24.66
CA GLY A 44 -15.71 -6.33 24.86
C GLY A 44 -15.99 -7.27 23.68
N GLU A 45 -15.32 -7.09 22.54
CA GLU A 45 -15.48 -7.95 21.37
C GLU A 45 -14.50 -9.14 21.34
N SER A 46 -14.84 -10.14 20.55
CA SER A 46 -14.01 -11.34 20.36
C SER A 46 -12.97 -11.15 19.26
N TRP A 47 -11.68 -11.26 19.60
CA TRP A 47 -10.58 -11.11 18.64
C TRP A 47 -10.65 -12.08 17.46
N HIS A 48 -11.30 -13.24 17.63
CA HIS A 48 -11.48 -14.24 16.58
C HIS A 48 -12.23 -13.70 15.35
N ARG A 49 -13.02 -12.62 15.48
CA ARG A 49 -13.70 -11.94 14.36
C ARG A 49 -12.71 -11.44 13.30
N LEU A 50 -11.46 -11.20 13.67
CA LEU A 50 -10.41 -10.77 12.76
C LEU A 50 -9.94 -11.87 11.80
N ILE A 51 -10.27 -13.14 12.07
CA ILE A 51 -9.75 -14.29 11.34
C ILE A 51 -10.90 -15.08 10.73
N ASN A 52 -10.85 -15.27 9.41
CA ASN A 52 -11.69 -16.21 8.70
C ASN A 52 -10.96 -16.79 7.47
N GLY A 53 -11.60 -17.73 6.78
CA GLY A 53 -11.02 -18.41 5.62
C GLY A 53 -11.09 -17.62 4.30
N VAL A 54 -11.59 -16.38 4.31
CA VAL A 54 -11.87 -15.62 3.09
C VAL A 54 -10.96 -14.40 2.97
N TRP A 55 -10.81 -13.60 4.03
CA TRP A 55 -10.08 -12.34 3.99
C TRP A 55 -8.83 -12.36 4.89
N SER A 56 -7.79 -11.62 4.48
CA SER A 56 -6.55 -11.49 5.27
C SER A 56 -6.78 -10.70 6.58
N PRO A 57 -6.23 -11.16 7.73
CA PRO A 57 -6.54 -10.59 9.05
C PRO A 57 -5.83 -9.27 9.36
N LEU A 58 -4.72 -8.97 8.67
CA LEU A 58 -3.91 -7.79 8.97
C LEU A 58 -4.63 -6.48 8.64
N TYR A 59 -5.37 -6.44 7.53
CA TYR A 59 -6.14 -5.25 7.13
C TYR A 59 -7.19 -4.85 8.18
N PRO A 60 -8.14 -5.74 8.58
CA PRO A 60 -9.14 -5.40 9.58
C PRO A 60 -8.52 -5.16 10.97
N LEU A 61 -7.40 -5.81 11.30
CA LEU A 61 -6.66 -5.53 12.54
C LEU A 61 -6.17 -4.08 12.58
N LEU A 62 -5.49 -3.61 11.52
CA LEU A 62 -5.00 -2.24 11.44
C LEU A 62 -6.15 -1.23 11.40
N LEU A 63 -7.23 -1.54 10.68
CA LEU A 63 -8.45 -0.73 10.64
C LEU A 63 -9.07 -0.58 12.04
N GLY A 64 -9.19 -1.69 12.78
CA GLY A 64 -9.75 -1.70 14.13
C GLY A 64 -8.86 -0.95 15.12
N ILE A 65 -7.54 -1.06 15.01
CA ILE A 65 -6.59 -0.28 15.82
C ILE A 65 -6.79 1.21 15.57
N VAL A 66 -6.86 1.64 14.30
CA VAL A 66 -7.10 3.05 13.96
C VAL A 66 -8.44 3.54 14.50
N ARG A 67 -9.52 2.78 14.29
CA ARG A 67 -10.86 3.11 14.80
C ARG A 67 -10.84 3.27 16.32
N ARG A 68 -10.19 2.35 17.04
CA ARG A 68 -10.07 2.36 18.50
C ARG A 68 -9.18 3.50 19.02
N THR A 69 -8.01 3.70 18.44
CA THR A 69 -7.06 4.72 18.90
C THR A 69 -7.59 6.14 18.71
N PHE A 70 -8.31 6.39 17.62
CA PHE A 70 -8.85 7.72 17.31
C PHE A 70 -10.33 7.90 17.70
N ASN A 71 -10.93 6.93 18.38
CA ASN A 71 -12.36 6.93 18.77
C ASN A 71 -13.28 7.28 17.58
N ILE A 72 -13.06 6.62 16.44
CA ILE A 72 -13.84 6.87 15.23
C ILE A 72 -15.28 6.40 15.43
N TYR A 73 -16.22 7.34 15.36
CA TYR A 73 -17.65 7.04 15.40
C TYR A 73 -18.10 6.24 14.18
N ALA A 74 -19.14 5.41 14.35
CA ALA A 74 -19.71 4.57 13.28
C ALA A 74 -20.04 5.37 12.00
N SER A 75 -20.52 6.61 12.12
CA SER A 75 -20.82 7.46 10.96
C SER A 75 -19.61 7.81 10.10
N ASN A 76 -18.40 7.69 10.64
CA ASN A 76 -17.14 8.12 10.01
C ASN A 76 -16.20 6.95 9.69
N GLU A 77 -16.59 5.70 9.98
CA GLU A 77 -15.70 4.55 9.84
C GLU A 77 -15.28 4.28 8.38
N ILE A 78 -16.17 4.52 7.42
CA ILE A 78 -15.88 4.38 5.98
C ILE A 78 -14.82 5.42 5.58
N ALA A 79 -15.03 6.69 5.95
CA ALA A 79 -14.11 7.77 5.65
C ALA A 79 -12.73 7.55 6.30
N ALA A 80 -12.71 7.06 7.55
CA ALA A 80 -11.47 6.69 8.24
C ALA A 80 -10.76 5.51 7.54
N GLY A 81 -11.51 4.54 7.03
CA GLY A 81 -10.97 3.43 6.23
C GLY A 81 -10.33 3.90 4.93
N HIS A 82 -10.93 4.86 4.22
CA HIS A 82 -10.29 5.47 3.04
C HIS A 82 -9.02 6.25 3.38
N LEU A 83 -9.00 6.95 4.52
CA LEU A 83 -7.79 7.61 5.00
C LEU A 83 -6.69 6.59 5.33
N LEU A 84 -7.05 5.45 5.93
CA LEU A 84 -6.11 4.35 6.18
C LEU A 84 -5.58 3.75 4.87
N ASN A 85 -6.44 3.56 3.87
CA ASN A 85 -6.02 3.13 2.53
C ASN A 85 -5.03 4.09 1.88
N LEU A 86 -5.16 5.41 2.12
CA LEU A 86 -4.14 6.37 1.69
C LEU A 86 -2.80 6.08 2.39
N GLY A 87 -2.82 5.76 3.68
CA GLY A 87 -1.63 5.27 4.41
C GLY A 87 -1.04 4.01 3.77
N PHE A 88 -1.86 3.03 3.39
CA PHE A 88 -1.40 1.82 2.69
C PHE A 88 -0.82 2.10 1.31
N PHE A 89 -1.37 3.06 0.57
CA PHE A 89 -0.77 3.52 -0.68
C PHE A 89 0.62 4.13 -0.46
N LEU A 90 0.80 4.99 0.55
CA LEU A 90 2.11 5.58 0.87
C LEU A 90 3.12 4.51 1.30
N PHE A 91 2.68 3.53 2.10
CA PHE A 91 3.49 2.37 2.45
C PHE A 91 3.90 1.58 1.20
N ALA A 92 2.95 1.24 0.34
CA ALA A 92 3.23 0.53 -0.90
C ALA A 92 4.19 1.31 -1.81
N PHE A 93 4.03 2.63 -1.91
CA PHE A 93 4.90 3.50 -2.69
C PHE A 93 6.32 3.56 -2.10
N LEU A 94 6.46 3.59 -0.78
CA LEU A 94 7.76 3.50 -0.11
C LEU A 94 8.46 2.16 -0.39
N CYS A 95 7.72 1.04 -0.31
CA CYS A 95 8.24 -0.29 -0.60
C CYS A 95 8.62 -0.43 -2.09
N PHE A 96 7.80 0.12 -2.98
CA PHE A 96 8.09 0.18 -4.41
C PHE A 96 9.34 1.01 -4.70
N GLU A 97 9.50 2.16 -4.07
CA GLU A 97 10.69 3.00 -4.17
C GLU A 97 11.95 2.24 -3.73
N PHE A 98 11.85 1.48 -2.64
CA PHE A 98 12.94 0.62 -2.19
C PHE A 98 13.32 -0.42 -3.25
N LEU A 99 12.33 -1.14 -3.80
CA LEU A 99 12.52 -2.10 -4.88
C LEU A 99 13.15 -1.44 -6.12
N LEU A 100 12.58 -0.33 -6.60
CA LEU A 100 13.03 0.37 -7.80
C LEU A 100 14.49 0.82 -7.67
N ARG A 101 14.91 1.31 -6.51
CA ARG A 101 16.32 1.66 -6.25
C ARG A 101 17.24 0.45 -6.40
N LYS A 102 16.80 -0.75 -6.00
CA LYS A 102 17.59 -1.99 -6.14
C LYS A 102 17.64 -2.46 -7.59
N VAL A 103 16.58 -2.26 -8.36
CA VAL A 103 16.53 -2.56 -9.80
C VAL A 103 17.44 -1.60 -10.57
N VAL A 104 17.29 -0.29 -10.37
CA VAL A 104 18.04 0.73 -11.10
C VAL A 104 19.55 0.62 -10.87
N ARG A 105 19.98 0.27 -9.64
CA ARG A 105 21.40 0.06 -9.32
C ARG A 105 22.05 -1.10 -10.07
N ARG A 106 21.25 -2.02 -10.61
CA ARG A 106 21.75 -3.19 -11.38
C ARG A 106 21.84 -2.93 -12.88
N ILE A 107 21.30 -1.82 -13.35
CA ILE A 107 21.37 -1.49 -14.78
C ILE A 107 22.84 -1.24 -15.14
N PRO A 108 23.41 -1.96 -16.13
CA PRO A 108 24.78 -1.76 -16.56
C PRO A 108 25.02 -0.32 -17.03
N ARG A 109 26.21 0.22 -16.74
CA ARG A 109 26.65 1.50 -17.34
C ARG A 109 26.85 1.27 -18.84
N GLY A 110 26.04 1.92 -19.67
CA GLY A 110 26.02 1.70 -21.13
C GLY A 110 24.78 0.96 -21.66
N ALA A 111 23.80 0.65 -20.82
CA ALA A 111 22.51 0.14 -21.29
C ALA A 111 21.83 1.13 -22.26
N SER A 112 21.12 0.59 -23.26
CA SER A 112 20.41 1.36 -24.29
C SER A 112 19.34 2.30 -23.72
N LEU A 113 18.77 1.97 -22.56
CA LEU A 113 17.82 2.81 -21.84
C LEU A 113 18.48 3.43 -20.60
N PRO A 114 18.48 4.77 -20.47
CA PRO A 114 19.05 5.43 -19.31
C PRO A 114 18.20 5.19 -18.06
N ALA A 115 18.84 5.14 -16.90
CA ALA A 115 18.20 4.87 -15.61
C ALA A 115 17.02 5.78 -15.28
N TRP A 116 17.06 7.06 -15.72
CA TRP A 116 15.96 8.00 -15.50
C TRP A 116 14.71 7.63 -16.30
N ALA A 117 14.87 7.13 -17.53
CA ALA A 117 13.75 6.74 -18.39
C ALA A 117 13.06 5.48 -17.83
N ILE A 118 13.85 4.50 -17.37
CA ILE A 118 13.33 3.30 -16.70
C ILE A 118 12.60 3.69 -15.41
N SER A 119 13.11 4.66 -14.66
CA SER A 119 12.45 5.14 -13.44
C SER A 119 11.12 5.83 -13.76
N CYS A 120 11.07 6.71 -14.76
CA CYS A 120 9.82 7.34 -15.19
C CYS A 120 8.77 6.31 -15.62
N LEU A 121 9.19 5.30 -16.40
CA LEU A 121 8.30 4.22 -16.82
C LEU A 121 7.79 3.41 -15.62
N ALA A 122 8.69 3.04 -14.71
CA ALA A 122 8.33 2.26 -13.52
C ALA A 122 7.38 3.03 -12.58
N TYR A 123 7.65 4.31 -12.31
CA TYR A 123 6.74 5.15 -11.52
C TYR A 123 5.39 5.32 -12.19
N SER A 124 5.36 5.56 -13.51
CA SER A 124 4.11 5.72 -14.25
C SER A 124 3.27 4.45 -14.21
N LEU A 125 3.90 3.29 -14.39
CA LEU A 125 3.22 2.00 -14.32
C LEU A 125 2.70 1.71 -12.91
N PHE A 126 3.50 1.97 -11.87
CA PHE A 126 3.08 1.84 -10.49
C PHE A 126 1.88 2.72 -10.19
N LEU A 127 1.94 4.03 -10.48
CA LEU A 127 0.84 4.95 -10.20
C LEU A 127 -0.42 4.56 -10.98
N TRP A 128 -0.29 4.23 -12.26
CA TRP A 128 -1.43 3.80 -13.07
C TRP A 128 -2.08 2.54 -12.48
N ALA A 129 -1.29 1.51 -12.13
CA ALA A 129 -1.82 0.28 -11.54
C ALA A 129 -2.44 0.52 -10.16
N SER A 130 -1.78 1.28 -9.30
CA SER A 130 -2.25 1.58 -7.94
C SER A 130 -3.52 2.42 -7.95
N ILE A 131 -3.65 3.41 -8.84
CA ILE A 131 -4.81 4.31 -8.88
C ILE A 131 -5.98 3.69 -9.67
N SER A 132 -5.70 2.97 -10.75
CA SER A 132 -6.73 2.49 -11.69
C SER A 132 -7.19 1.06 -11.41
N LYS A 133 -6.30 0.16 -10.96
CA LYS A 133 -6.62 -1.27 -10.78
C LYS A 133 -6.78 -1.63 -9.31
N ILE A 134 -5.78 -1.30 -8.49
CA ILE A 134 -5.85 -1.52 -7.05
C ILE A 134 -6.81 -0.53 -6.42
N SER A 135 -6.78 0.73 -6.86
CA SER A 135 -7.71 1.83 -6.58
C SER A 135 -8.03 2.09 -5.11
N LEU A 136 -7.94 3.35 -4.68
CA LEU A 136 -8.32 3.73 -3.32
C LEU A 136 -9.85 3.88 -3.14
N THR A 137 -10.63 3.56 -4.16
CA THR A 137 -12.10 3.71 -4.19
C THR A 137 -12.83 2.71 -3.30
N SER A 138 -12.22 1.59 -2.93
CA SER A 138 -12.82 0.58 -2.05
C SER A 138 -11.83 0.15 -0.98
N LEU A 139 -12.34 -0.15 0.21
CA LEU A 139 -11.55 -0.70 1.32
C LEU A 139 -11.17 -2.14 0.97
N ARG A 140 -9.89 -2.37 0.66
CA ARG A 140 -9.34 -3.66 0.22
C ARG A 140 -7.92 -3.83 0.72
N ALA A 141 -7.54 -5.08 1.01
CA ALA A 141 -6.19 -5.42 1.44
C ALA A 141 -5.13 -5.36 0.33
N ASP A 142 -5.54 -5.29 -0.94
CA ASP A 142 -4.69 -5.35 -2.13
C ASP A 142 -3.50 -4.39 -2.09
N MET A 143 -3.72 -3.13 -1.70
CA MET A 143 -2.66 -2.12 -1.63
C MET A 143 -1.62 -2.46 -0.57
N LEU A 144 -2.08 -2.86 0.63
CA LEU A 144 -1.21 -3.27 1.73
C LEU A 144 -0.38 -4.50 1.33
N MET A 145 -1.02 -5.50 0.72
CA MET A 145 -0.37 -6.71 0.22
C MET A 145 0.69 -6.38 -0.83
N SER A 146 0.39 -5.48 -1.77
CA SER A 146 1.34 -5.05 -2.80
C SER A 146 2.62 -4.45 -2.20
N GLY A 147 2.50 -3.67 -1.12
CA GLY A 147 3.64 -3.13 -0.38
C GLY A 147 4.57 -4.21 0.15
N PHE A 148 4.01 -5.26 0.76
CA PHE A 148 4.81 -6.40 1.22
C PHE A 148 5.45 -7.18 0.07
N VAL A 149 4.77 -7.35 -1.05
CA VAL A 149 5.33 -7.99 -2.25
C VAL A 149 6.52 -7.18 -2.78
N TYR A 150 6.40 -5.85 -2.90
CA TYR A 150 7.51 -5.00 -3.33
C TYR A 150 8.68 -5.05 -2.35
N LEU A 151 8.40 -5.04 -1.06
CA LEU A 151 9.42 -5.16 -0.01
C LEU A 151 10.16 -6.50 -0.12
N ALA A 152 9.44 -7.61 -0.22
CA ALA A 152 10.00 -8.95 -0.34
C ALA A 152 10.88 -9.07 -1.60
N ALA A 153 10.39 -8.62 -2.75
CA ALA A 153 11.16 -8.59 -3.99
C ALA A 153 12.44 -7.74 -3.85
N GLY A 154 12.35 -6.58 -3.19
CA GLY A 154 13.51 -5.72 -2.94
C GLY A 154 14.55 -6.37 -2.02
N ILE A 155 14.10 -7.13 -1.01
CA ILE A 155 14.97 -7.88 -0.10
C ILE A 155 15.66 -9.03 -0.84
N LEU A 156 14.91 -9.83 -1.62
CA LEU A 156 15.47 -10.93 -2.42
C LEU A 156 16.53 -10.42 -3.39
N LEU A 157 16.22 -9.33 -4.10
CA LEU A 157 17.22 -8.66 -4.94
C LEU A 157 18.42 -8.22 -4.10
N ASN A 158 18.24 -7.65 -2.92
CA ASN A 158 19.38 -7.26 -2.07
C ASN A 158 20.26 -8.44 -1.64
N MET A 159 19.68 -9.63 -1.46
CA MET A 159 20.41 -10.84 -1.06
C MET A 159 21.27 -11.42 -2.18
N GLN A 160 20.81 -11.39 -3.44
CA GLN A 160 21.55 -11.95 -4.59
C GLN A 160 22.94 -11.34 -4.82
N GLY A 161 23.23 -10.15 -4.27
CA GLY A 161 24.54 -9.50 -4.37
C GLY A 161 25.49 -9.76 -3.19
N ARG A 162 25.07 -10.52 -2.17
CA ARG A 162 25.88 -10.81 -0.97
C ARG A 162 26.43 -12.23 -1.07
N GLN A 163 27.75 -12.40 -0.92
CA GLN A 163 28.34 -13.72 -0.74
C GLN A 163 27.71 -14.38 0.49
N ALA A 164 27.28 -15.63 0.35
CA ALA A 164 26.71 -16.40 1.45
C ALA A 164 27.77 -16.60 2.52
N ARG A 165 27.63 -15.91 3.65
CA ARG A 165 28.43 -16.18 4.86
C ARG A 165 27.67 -17.21 5.68
N TRP A 166 27.88 -18.47 5.35
CA TRP A 166 27.57 -19.56 6.28
C TRP A 166 28.53 -19.43 7.46
N ARG A 167 27.98 -19.29 8.67
CA ARG A 167 28.70 -19.40 9.94
C ARG A 167 28.13 -20.58 10.69
#